data_AF-A0A7Y4TL80-F1
#
_entry.id   AF-A0A7Y4TL80-F1
#
_cell.length_a   1.000
_cell.length_b   1.000
_cell.length_c   1.000
_cell.angle_alpha   90.00
_cell.angle_beta   90.00
_cell.angle_gamma   90.00
#
_symmetry.space_group_name_H-M   'P 1'
#
loop_
_entity.id
_entity.type
_entity.pdbx_description
1 polymer ?
#
loop_
_entity_poly.entity_id
_entity_poly.type
_entity_poly.pdbx_seq_one_letter_code
_entity_poly.pdbx_strand_id
1 'polypeptide(L)'
;MNETRAAQIESITGDTSDSETQYREIAAGILRIAAPLVVIGMLTLLWGLLYFPAACAVAGYSRSFLATINPLVGLDTIRRLGGTYVKLVLMSLLLAVVLIFILGTLAAVLSPFDLPRVGNVPAVAIGSLISFYFWIVFFCVIGYALFKSADRLKLHTAQPRA
;
A
#
# COMPACT_ATOMS: atom_id res chain seq x y z
N MET A 1 -57.30 17.59 -27.37
CA MET A 1 -56.19 18.09 -28.23
C MET A 1 -54.95 18.55 -27.44
N ASN A 2 -55.04 18.74 -26.10
CA ASN A 2 -53.87 19.09 -25.27
C ASN A 2 -53.08 17.87 -24.75
N GLU A 3 -53.73 16.72 -24.51
CA GLU A 3 -53.04 15.50 -24.03
C GLU A 3 -52.05 14.92 -25.04
N THR A 4 -52.38 14.97 -26.34
CA THR A 4 -51.53 14.47 -27.42
C THR A 4 -50.24 15.29 -27.58
N ARG A 5 -50.29 16.58 -27.24
CA ARG A 5 -49.12 17.48 -27.24
C ARG A 5 -48.24 17.29 -26.00
N ALA A 6 -48.84 17.03 -24.84
CA ALA A 6 -48.11 16.70 -23.62
C ALA A 6 -47.30 15.39 -23.79
N ALA A 7 -47.94 14.34 -24.30
CA ALA A 7 -47.28 13.06 -24.59
C ALA A 7 -46.17 13.18 -25.66
N GLN A 8 -46.31 14.08 -26.64
CA GLN A 8 -45.25 14.35 -27.61
C GLN A 8 -44.05 15.09 -27.00
N ILE A 9 -44.29 16.07 -26.14
CA ILE A 9 -43.21 16.80 -25.44
C ILE A 9 -42.45 15.86 -24.52
N GLU A 10 -43.15 14.94 -23.85
CA GLU A 10 -42.56 13.88 -23.02
C GLU A 10 -41.73 12.90 -23.87
N SER A 11 -42.21 12.51 -25.06
CA SER A 11 -41.45 11.64 -25.99
C SER A 11 -40.21 12.32 -26.62
N ILE A 12 -40.22 13.65 -26.75
CA ILE A 12 -39.10 14.42 -27.32
C ILE A 12 -38.06 14.79 -26.24
N THR A 13 -38.49 14.95 -24.99
CA THR A 13 -37.62 15.33 -23.86
C THR A 13 -36.89 14.12 -23.25
N GLY A 14 -37.34 12.91 -23.56
CA GLY A 14 -36.80 11.68 -22.99
C GLY A 14 -37.26 11.52 -21.54
N ASP A 15 -37.73 10.32 -21.21
CA ASP A 15 -38.22 10.02 -19.86
C ASP A 15 -37.06 10.14 -18.85
N THR A 16 -37.04 11.26 -18.13
CA THR A 16 -36.04 11.53 -17.08
C THR A 16 -36.13 10.51 -15.93
N SER A 17 -37.29 9.86 -15.75
CA SER A 17 -37.48 8.83 -14.73
C SER A 17 -36.81 7.51 -15.12
N ASP A 18 -36.85 7.15 -16.40
CA ASP A 18 -36.12 5.99 -16.95
C ASP A 18 -34.59 6.19 -16.89
N SER A 19 -34.12 7.43 -17.04
CA SER A 19 -32.70 7.74 -16.90
C SER A 19 -32.23 7.54 -15.46
N GLU A 20 -32.96 8.03 -14.45
CA GLU A 20 -32.59 7.87 -13.04
C GLU A 20 -32.62 6.41 -12.56
N THR A 21 -33.60 5.62 -13.01
CA THR A 21 -33.66 4.19 -12.71
C THR A 21 -32.50 3.44 -13.36
N GLN A 22 -32.18 3.75 -14.61
CA GLN A 22 -31.01 3.21 -15.31
C GLN A 22 -29.69 3.55 -14.60
N TYR A 23 -29.51 4.79 -14.12
CA TYR A 23 -28.32 5.16 -13.33
C TYR A 23 -28.23 4.39 -12.02
N ARG A 24 -29.35 4.16 -11.33
CA ARG A 24 -29.38 3.38 -10.07
C ARG A 24 -29.06 1.91 -10.31
N GLU A 25 -29.55 1.31 -11.39
CA GLU A 25 -29.23 -0.06 -11.76
C GLU A 25 -27.75 -0.22 -12.11
N ILE A 26 -27.20 0.71 -12.90
CA ILE A 26 -25.77 0.74 -13.23
C ILE A 26 -24.93 0.95 -11.96
N ALA A 27 -25.30 1.91 -11.10
CA ALA A 27 -24.60 2.17 -9.84
C ALA A 27 -24.67 0.96 -8.89
N ALA A 28 -25.82 0.29 -8.79
CA ALA A 28 -25.98 -0.93 -8.00
C ALA A 28 -25.17 -2.09 -8.59
N GLY A 29 -25.09 -2.22 -9.92
CA GLY A 29 -24.24 -3.19 -10.61
C GLY A 29 -22.76 -2.96 -10.34
N ILE A 30 -22.29 -1.71 -10.47
CA ILE A 30 -20.92 -1.31 -10.15
C ILE A 30 -20.64 -1.56 -8.67
N LEU A 31 -21.51 -1.15 -7.76
CA LEU A 31 -21.32 -1.31 -6.33
C LEU A 31 -21.22 -2.79 -5.93
N ARG A 32 -22.00 -3.68 -6.55
CA ARG A 32 -21.95 -5.13 -6.32
C ARG A 32 -20.61 -5.75 -6.74
N ILE A 33 -19.95 -5.21 -7.76
CA ILE A 33 -18.63 -5.68 -8.22
C ILE A 33 -17.49 -4.98 -7.47
N ALA A 34 -17.63 -3.68 -7.24
CA ALA A 34 -16.64 -2.85 -6.57
C ALA A 34 -16.51 -3.23 -5.09
N ALA A 35 -17.61 -3.51 -4.38
CA ALA A 35 -17.58 -3.86 -2.97
C ALA A 35 -16.67 -5.07 -2.65
N PRO A 36 -16.82 -6.25 -3.27
CA PRO A 36 -15.92 -7.38 -3.00
C PRO A 36 -14.49 -7.09 -3.46
N LEU A 37 -14.30 -6.34 -4.55
CA LEU A 37 -12.96 -5.99 -5.04
C LEU A 37 -12.22 -5.05 -4.08
N VAL A 38 -12.93 -4.08 -3.50
CA VAL A 38 -12.41 -3.19 -2.45
C VAL A 38 -12.04 -3.99 -1.21
N VAL A 39 -12.88 -4.94 -0.78
CA VAL A 39 -12.60 -5.80 0.38
C VAL A 39 -11.35 -6.66 0.14
N ILE A 40 -11.25 -7.32 -1.01
CA ILE A 40 -10.07 -8.11 -1.40
C ILE A 40 -8.84 -7.20 -1.49
N GLY A 41 -8.97 -6.03 -2.09
CA GLY A 41 -7.91 -5.03 -2.20
C GLY A 41 -7.41 -4.54 -0.84
N MET A 42 -8.31 -4.29 0.11
CA MET A 42 -7.93 -3.93 1.48
C MET A 42 -7.22 -5.07 2.19
N LEU A 43 -7.70 -6.30 2.03
CA LEU A 43 -7.08 -7.47 2.66
C LEU A 43 -5.68 -7.74 2.10
N THR A 44 -5.50 -7.60 0.79
CA THR A 44 -4.19 -7.76 0.15
C THR A 44 -3.23 -6.63 0.51
N LEU A 45 -3.71 -5.39 0.62
CA LEU A 45 -2.91 -4.26 1.13
C LEU A 45 -2.50 -4.46 2.58
N LEU A 46 -3.43 -4.89 3.45
CA LEU A 46 -3.12 -5.17 4.85
C LEU A 46 -2.10 -6.29 4.97
N TRP A 47 -2.28 -7.37 4.18
CA TRP A 47 -1.32 -8.46 4.10
C TRP A 47 0.04 -7.97 3.64
N GLY A 48 0.11 -7.19 2.56
CA GLY A 48 1.35 -6.63 2.04
C GLY A 48 2.05 -5.73 3.06
N LEU A 49 1.31 -4.85 3.73
CA LEU A 49 1.86 -3.91 4.72
C LEU A 49 2.46 -4.64 5.93
N LEU A 50 1.77 -5.66 6.44
CA LEU A 50 2.26 -6.45 7.57
C LEU A 50 3.39 -7.39 7.13
N TYR A 51 3.25 -8.06 5.99
CA TYR A 51 4.23 -9.01 5.50
C TYR A 51 5.53 -8.34 5.01
N PHE A 52 5.48 -7.09 4.54
CA PHE A 52 6.63 -6.35 4.01
C PHE A 52 7.88 -6.38 4.93
N PRO A 53 7.80 -5.97 6.21
CA PRO A 53 8.94 -6.06 7.12
C PRO A 53 9.44 -7.49 7.34
N ALA A 54 8.56 -8.50 7.29
CA ALA A 54 8.96 -9.90 7.38
C ALA A 54 9.72 -10.34 6.13
N ALA A 55 9.25 -9.96 4.94
CA ALA A 55 9.93 -10.22 3.67
C ALA A 55 11.33 -9.59 3.66
N CYS A 56 11.45 -8.33 4.08
CA CYS A 56 12.75 -7.66 4.18
C CYS A 56 13.69 -8.35 5.19
N ALA A 57 13.15 -8.83 6.31
CA ALA A 57 13.93 -9.60 7.29
C ALA A 57 14.41 -10.94 6.69
N VAL A 58 13.53 -11.67 6.01
CA VAL A 58 13.86 -12.94 5.31
C VAL A 58 14.93 -12.74 4.25
N ALA A 59 14.80 -11.69 3.43
CA ALA A 59 15.81 -11.35 2.43
C ALA A 59 17.19 -11.10 3.06
N GLY A 60 17.22 -10.47 4.25
CA GLY A 60 18.44 -10.15 4.98
C GLY A 60 19.25 -11.37 5.42
N TYR A 61 18.60 -12.47 5.83
CA TYR A 61 19.31 -13.67 6.32
C TYR A 61 19.32 -14.85 5.35
N SER A 62 18.30 -15.02 4.50
CA SER A 62 18.16 -16.22 3.66
C SER A 62 19.02 -16.23 2.39
N ARG A 63 19.52 -15.06 1.96
CA ARG A 63 20.26 -14.87 0.69
C ARG A 63 19.57 -15.47 -0.56
N SER A 64 18.26 -15.76 -0.49
CA SER A 64 17.49 -16.41 -1.56
C SER A 64 16.21 -15.63 -1.84
N PHE A 65 16.00 -15.25 -3.12
CA PHE A 65 14.83 -14.49 -3.54
C PHE A 65 13.53 -15.29 -3.41
N LEU A 66 13.58 -16.61 -3.66
CA LEU A 66 12.43 -17.50 -3.52
C LEU A 66 11.95 -17.63 -2.07
N ALA A 67 12.88 -17.56 -1.10
CA ALA A 67 12.55 -17.60 0.31
C ALA A 67 11.79 -16.33 0.76
N THR A 68 12.10 -15.17 0.18
CA THR A 68 11.45 -13.89 0.47
C THR A 68 9.98 -13.86 0.02
N ILE A 69 9.68 -14.47 -1.13
CA ILE A 69 8.33 -14.51 -1.71
C ILE A 69 7.47 -15.59 -1.03
N ASN A 70 8.08 -16.65 -0.48
CA ASN A 70 7.34 -17.75 0.12
C ASN A 70 6.66 -17.30 1.44
N PRO A 71 5.32 -17.19 1.49
CA PRO A 71 4.61 -16.71 2.67
C PRO A 71 4.79 -17.62 3.88
N LEU A 72 5.08 -18.91 3.69
CA LEU A 72 5.35 -19.84 4.78
C LEU A 72 6.64 -19.49 5.53
N VAL A 73 7.68 -19.05 4.81
CA VAL A 73 8.96 -18.65 5.39
C VAL A 73 8.80 -17.33 6.13
N GLY A 74 8.08 -16.37 5.55
CA GLY A 74 7.78 -15.11 6.23
C GLY A 74 6.91 -15.30 7.48
N LEU A 75 5.93 -16.21 7.46
CA LEU A 75 5.09 -16.49 8.62
C LEU A 75 5.85 -17.22 9.74
N ASP A 76 6.75 -18.16 9.41
CA ASP A 76 7.69 -18.75 10.38
C ASP A 76 8.60 -17.68 10.98
N THR A 77 9.08 -16.75 10.16
CA THR A 77 9.90 -15.61 10.60
C THR A 77 9.15 -14.71 11.58
N ILE A 78 7.91 -14.34 11.27
CA ILE A 78 7.02 -13.57 12.16
C ILE A 78 6.87 -14.28 13.50
N ARG A 79 6.61 -15.58 13.48
CA ARG A 79 6.43 -16.39 14.69
C ARG A 79 7.71 -16.45 15.53
N ARG A 80 8.89 -16.59 14.91
CA ARG A 80 10.18 -16.66 15.59
C ARG A 80 10.64 -15.32 16.17
N LEU A 81 10.40 -14.22 15.47
CA LEU A 81 10.69 -12.87 15.99
C LEU A 81 9.70 -12.45 17.08
N GLY A 82 8.44 -12.91 17.01
CA GLY A 82 7.41 -12.68 18.03
C GLY A 82 7.26 -11.19 18.36
N GLY A 83 7.42 -10.82 19.65
CA GLY A 83 7.30 -9.43 20.11
C GLY A 83 8.31 -8.45 19.47
N THR A 84 9.46 -8.92 18.98
CA THR A 84 10.40 -8.07 18.25
C THR A 84 9.84 -7.69 16.88
N TYR A 85 9.09 -8.57 16.24
CA TYR A 85 8.45 -8.28 14.96
C TYR A 85 7.35 -7.21 15.09
N VAL A 86 6.55 -7.24 16.17
CA VAL A 86 5.54 -6.18 16.43
C VAL A 86 6.22 -4.80 16.55
N LYS A 87 7.36 -4.73 17.25
CA LYS A 87 8.15 -3.49 17.35
C LYS A 87 8.67 -3.03 15.98
N LEU A 88 9.11 -3.99 15.16
CA LEU A 88 9.60 -3.72 13.81
C LEU A 88 8.47 -3.14 12.92
N VAL A 89 7.29 -3.75 12.94
CA VAL A 89 6.09 -3.25 12.22
C VAL A 89 5.70 -1.85 12.70
N LEU A 90 5.67 -1.61 14.02
CA LEU A 90 5.38 -0.29 14.58
C LEU A 90 6.40 0.76 14.16
N MET A 91 7.70 0.43 14.21
CA MET A 91 8.76 1.33 13.76
C MET A 91 8.66 1.62 12.27
N SER A 92 8.37 0.62 11.44
CA SER A 92 8.20 0.82 10.00
C SER A 92 6.98 1.68 9.67
N LEU A 93 5.88 1.50 10.40
CA LEU A 93 4.67 2.31 10.24
C LEU A 93 4.92 3.76 10.67
N LEU A 94 5.61 3.97 11.79
CA LEU A 94 6.00 5.30 12.26
C LEU A 94 6.92 6.00 11.26
N LEU A 95 7.93 5.30 10.74
CA LEU A 95 8.80 5.82 9.66
C LEU A 95 8.01 6.23 8.42
N ALA A 96 7.04 5.39 7.99
CA ALA A 96 6.19 5.70 6.84
C ALA A 96 5.31 6.93 7.08
N VAL A 97 4.68 7.06 8.25
CA VAL A 97 3.87 8.24 8.61
C VAL A 97 4.71 9.51 8.60
N VAL A 98 5.91 9.47 9.19
CA VAL A 98 6.84 10.61 9.19
C VAL A 98 7.27 10.96 7.76
N LEU A 99 7.59 9.97 6.94
CA LEU A 99 7.98 10.19 5.54
C LEU A 99 6.85 10.82 4.74
N ILE A 100 5.62 10.32 4.86
CA ILE A 100 4.44 10.89 4.19
C ILE A 100 4.24 12.35 4.60
N PHE A 101 4.39 12.67 5.88
CA PHE A 101 4.27 14.04 6.37
C PHE A 101 5.36 14.95 5.78
N ILE A 102 6.62 14.53 5.81
CA ILE A 102 7.74 15.32 5.26
C ILE A 102 7.56 15.53 3.75
N LEU A 103 7.28 14.47 2.99
CA LEU A 103 7.07 14.59 1.54
C LEU A 103 5.84 15.43 1.19
N GLY A 104 4.76 15.29 1.96
CA GLY A 104 3.54 16.08 1.80
C GLY A 104 3.76 17.57 2.07
N THR A 105 4.47 17.91 3.15
CA THR A 105 4.85 19.31 3.44
C THR A 105 5.78 19.88 2.38
N LEU A 106 6.78 19.10 1.92
CA LEU A 106 7.69 19.51 0.86
C LEU A 106 6.95 19.79 -0.46
N ALA A 107 6.03 18.91 -0.85
CA ALA A 107 5.20 19.08 -2.03
C ALA A 107 4.28 20.32 -1.92
N ALA A 108 3.71 20.57 -0.74
CA ALA A 108 2.87 21.74 -0.49
C ALA A 108 3.66 23.05 -0.60
N VAL A 109 4.85 23.11 0.02
CA VAL A 109 5.71 24.31 0.00
C VAL A 109 6.25 24.59 -1.39
N LEU A 110 6.64 23.55 -2.13
CA LEU A 110 7.16 23.69 -3.48
C LEU A 110 6.07 23.64 -4.55
N SER A 111 4.78 23.61 -4.18
CA SER A 111 3.67 23.62 -5.12
C SER A 111 3.71 24.77 -6.16
N PRO A 112 4.31 25.95 -5.90
CA PRO A 112 4.49 26.96 -6.93
C PRO A 112 5.40 26.56 -8.09
N PHE A 113 6.24 25.53 -7.90
CA PHE A 113 7.16 25.00 -8.91
C PHE A 113 6.58 23.79 -9.66
N ASP A 114 5.28 23.52 -9.50
CA ASP A 114 4.61 22.40 -10.16
C ASP A 114 4.29 22.75 -11.62
N LEU A 115 5.05 22.15 -12.55
CA LEU A 115 4.92 22.40 -13.98
C LEU A 115 3.95 21.40 -14.63
N PRO A 116 3.10 21.84 -15.58
CA PRO A 116 2.27 20.91 -16.35
C PRO A 116 3.17 19.88 -17.06
N ARG A 117 2.85 18.59 -16.91
CA ARG A 117 3.52 17.42 -17.53
C ARG A 117 4.81 16.93 -16.87
N VAL A 118 5.59 17.80 -16.21
CA VAL A 118 6.86 17.42 -15.56
C VAL A 118 6.69 17.24 -14.05
N GLY A 119 5.67 17.87 -13.46
CA GLY A 119 5.44 17.88 -12.02
C GLY A 119 6.43 18.77 -11.28
N ASN A 120 6.39 18.67 -9.95
CA ASN A 120 7.26 19.43 -9.05
C ASN A 120 8.67 18.82 -8.96
N VAL A 121 9.50 19.09 -9.98
CA VAL A 121 10.87 18.55 -10.09
C VAL A 121 11.73 18.83 -8.84
N PRO A 122 11.74 20.06 -8.27
CA PRO A 122 12.51 20.33 -7.05
C PRO A 122 12.05 19.50 -5.85
N ALA A 123 10.73 19.33 -5.66
CA ALA A 123 10.21 18.51 -4.57
C ALA A 123 10.55 17.02 -4.75
N VAL A 124 10.52 16.51 -5.99
CA VAL A 124 10.90 15.13 -6.28
C VAL A 124 12.40 14.92 -6.04
N ALA A 125 13.25 15.86 -6.46
CA ALA A 125 14.70 15.77 -6.26
C ALA A 125 15.05 15.72 -4.76
N ILE A 126 14.58 16.68 -3.98
CA ILE A 126 14.84 16.74 -2.53
C ILE A 126 14.14 15.58 -1.81
N GLY A 127 12.90 15.27 -2.20
CA GLY A 127 12.13 14.17 -1.66
C GLY A 127 12.78 12.81 -1.88
N SER A 128 13.50 12.62 -3.00
CA SER A 128 14.23 11.38 -3.27
C SER A 128 15.41 11.16 -2.31
N LEU A 129 16.16 12.23 -1.97
CA LEU A 129 17.24 12.17 -0.98
C LEU A 129 16.73 11.84 0.41
N ILE A 130 15.62 12.49 0.80
CA ILE A 130 14.96 12.22 2.08
C ILE A 130 14.46 10.78 2.11
N SER A 131 13.74 10.35 1.08
CA SER A 131 13.22 8.98 0.99
C SER A 131 14.34 7.94 1.06
N PHE A 132 15.46 8.18 0.37
CA PHE A 132 16.64 7.33 0.43
C PHE A 132 17.21 7.20 1.84
N TYR A 133 17.32 8.31 2.58
CA TYR A 133 17.75 8.28 3.98
C TYR A 133 16.81 7.44 4.85
N PHE A 134 15.49 7.61 4.71
CA PHE A 134 14.50 6.83 5.45
C PHE A 134 14.59 5.33 5.14
N TRP A 135 14.85 4.95 3.88
CA TRP A 135 15.09 3.56 3.51
C TRP A 135 16.33 2.98 4.19
N ILE A 136 17.44 3.73 4.26
CA ILE A 136 18.64 3.30 4.99
C ILE A 136 18.31 3.08 6.47
N VAL A 137 17.63 4.03 7.12
CA VAL A 137 17.24 3.91 8.53
C VAL A 137 16.38 2.65 8.74
N PHE A 138 15.41 2.41 7.85
CA PHE A 138 14.59 1.20 7.89
C PHE A 138 15.42 -0.08 7.79
N PHE A 139 16.38 -0.15 6.87
CA PHE A 139 17.29 -1.31 6.76
C PHE A 139 18.17 -1.48 8.00
N CYS A 140 18.66 -0.41 8.60
CA CYS A 140 19.41 -0.47 9.86
C CYS A 140 18.56 -1.01 11.02
N VAL A 141 17.29 -0.59 11.12
CA VAL A 141 16.35 -1.10 12.14
C VAL A 141 16.11 -2.60 11.96
N ILE A 142 15.91 -3.06 10.73
CA ILE A 142 15.78 -4.50 10.43
C ILE A 142 17.07 -5.25 10.79
N GLY A 143 18.24 -4.72 10.38
CA GLY A 143 19.54 -5.33 10.68
C GLY A 143 19.77 -5.47 12.19
N TYR A 144 19.44 -4.44 12.96
CA TYR A 144 19.50 -4.48 14.43
C TYR A 144 18.51 -5.50 15.02
N ALA A 145 17.27 -5.54 14.51
CA ALA A 145 16.26 -6.50 14.96
C ALA A 145 16.65 -7.95 14.68
N LEU A 146 17.27 -8.21 13.52
CA LEU A 146 17.82 -9.50 13.12
C LEU A 146 19.01 -9.89 13.99
N PHE A 147 19.97 -8.99 14.21
CA PHE A 147 21.13 -9.22 15.07
C PHE A 147 20.70 -9.59 16.49
N LYS A 148 19.77 -8.83 17.07
CA LYS A 148 19.25 -9.09 18.42
C LYS A 148 18.43 -10.39 18.52
N SER A 149 17.88 -10.86 17.41
CA SER A 149 17.07 -12.07 17.34
C SER A 149 17.81 -13.25 16.72
N ALA A 150 19.13 -13.13 16.50
CA ALA A 150 19.93 -14.10 15.75
C ALA A 150 19.91 -15.51 16.37
N ASP A 151 19.92 -15.58 17.71
CA ASP A 151 19.81 -16.85 18.45
C ASP A 151 18.44 -17.52 18.25
N ARG A 152 17.37 -16.73 18.22
CA ARG A 152 16.00 -17.21 18.00
C ARG A 152 15.78 -17.65 16.55
N LEU A 153 16.49 -17.02 15.62
CA LEU A 153 16.48 -17.39 14.20
C LEU A 153 17.47 -18.51 13.86
N LYS A 154 18.25 -19.01 14.85
CA LYS A 154 19.29 -20.05 14.68
C LYS A 154 20.34 -19.71 13.61
N LEU A 155 20.68 -18.44 13.46
CA LEU A 155 21.61 -17.97 12.42
C LEU A 155 23.08 -18.34 12.71
N HIS A 156 23.42 -18.71 13.96
CA HIS A 156 24.79 -18.98 14.40
C HIS A 156 25.19 -20.46 14.38
N THR A 157 24.24 -21.37 14.18
CA THR A 157 24.54 -22.78 13.94
C THR A 157 24.72 -23.00 12.45
N ALA A 158 25.96 -23.25 12.03
CA ALA A 158 26.26 -23.80 10.71
C ALA A 158 25.49 -25.11 10.52
N GLN A 159 24.32 -25.05 9.90
CA GLN A 159 23.57 -26.23 9.50
C GLN A 159 23.94 -26.55 8.04
N PRO A 160 24.36 -27.80 7.73
CA PRO A 160 24.86 -28.16 6.43
C PRO A 160 23.76 -27.98 5.37
N ARG A 161 24.17 -27.44 4.23
CA ARG A 161 23.33 -27.24 3.05
C ARG A 161 22.72 -28.59 2.64
N ALA A 162 21.40 -28.65 2.56
CA ALA A 162 20.66 -29.65 1.79
C ALA A 162 20.34 -29.04 0.42
#